data_AF-K9WRQ3-F1
#
_entry.id   AF-K9WRQ3-F1
#
_cell.length_a   1.000
_cell.length_b   1.000
_cell.length_c   1.000
_cell.angle_alpha   90.00
_cell.angle_beta   90.00
_cell.angle_gamma   90.00
#
_symmetry.space_group_name_H-M   'P 1'
#
loop_
_entity.id
_entity.type
_entity.pdbx_description
1 polymer ?
#
loop_
_entity_poly.entity_id
_entity_poly.type
_entity_poly.pdbx_seq_one_letter_code
_entity_poly.pdbx_strand_id
1 'polypeptide(L)'
;MNLPKYSRLLLANNGCPFIFAQLGCSHTEPFRVIVFPTSEEYHINKNDLRNDFLRYNLWENLDLVDGTEIKVKDQHPAVYELDKEVVSSIGRADAFDDYRPCNPENFVGRHHLQSEFWKLLASIRDGKTQTRIVCFTGGSGFGKSSLVVKLTEDCRQNEALKHDFYLYDVDVRSAKGAFFVKKAIMLALQKAVDENFIDLPEHKISIESTEQQLFYSQSIKKALEKLKSDCRFIVVFFDQFETILTKESLSGVYKAFEEVAREVSAFKENLILGFC
;
A
#
# COMPACT_ATOMS: atom_id res chain seq x y z
N MET A 1 8.98 -18.91 -0.68
CA MET A 1 10.42 -18.61 -0.81
C MET A 1 10.56 -17.73 -2.05
N ASN A 2 10.78 -16.41 -1.88
CA ASN A 2 10.89 -15.50 -3.02
C ASN A 2 12.26 -15.69 -3.68
N LEU A 3 12.24 -16.16 -4.91
CA LEU A 3 13.45 -16.43 -5.68
C LEU A 3 13.97 -15.12 -6.28
N PRO A 4 15.29 -14.88 -6.25
CA PRO A 4 15.88 -13.71 -6.91
C PRO A 4 15.46 -13.66 -8.39
N LYS A 5 15.27 -12.46 -8.93
CA LYS A 5 14.83 -12.17 -10.31
C LYS A 5 15.67 -12.86 -11.42
N TYR A 6 16.82 -13.44 -11.06
CA TYR A 6 17.76 -14.15 -11.92
C TYR A 6 18.18 -15.49 -11.31
N SER A 7 17.20 -16.34 -11.00
CA SER A 7 17.43 -17.71 -10.54
C SER A 7 16.93 -18.73 -11.56
N ARG A 8 17.72 -19.76 -11.83
CA ARG A 8 17.28 -20.95 -12.58
C ARG A 8 17.15 -22.12 -11.60
N LEU A 9 16.00 -22.79 -11.66
CA LEU A 9 15.78 -24.06 -10.96
C LEU A 9 16.33 -25.18 -11.84
N LEU A 10 17.26 -25.96 -11.31
CA LEU A 10 17.71 -27.19 -11.96
C LEU A 10 17.17 -28.40 -11.18
N LEU A 11 16.58 -29.34 -11.91
CA LEU A 11 16.14 -30.64 -11.41
C LEU A 11 17.16 -31.69 -11.84
N ALA A 12 17.81 -32.34 -10.88
CA ALA A 12 18.61 -33.52 -11.15
C ALA A 12 17.76 -34.78 -10.91
N ASN A 13 17.58 -35.62 -11.93
CA ASN A 13 16.85 -36.87 -11.81
C ASN A 13 17.61 -37.85 -10.90
N ASN A 14 16.87 -38.54 -10.02
CA ASN A 14 17.30 -39.57 -9.04
C ASN A 14 17.46 -39.10 -7.58
N GLY A 15 16.46 -38.40 -7.03
CA GLY A 15 16.40 -38.09 -5.59
C GLY A 15 17.30 -36.94 -5.14
N CYS A 16 17.81 -36.13 -6.07
CA CYS A 16 18.77 -35.07 -5.83
C CYS A 16 18.14 -33.71 -5.46
N PRO A 17 18.91 -32.83 -4.78
CA PRO A 17 18.42 -31.57 -4.19
C PRO A 17 17.92 -30.53 -5.20
N PHE A 18 17.04 -29.62 -4.77
CA PHE A 18 16.68 -28.41 -5.53
C PHE A 18 17.88 -27.46 -5.56
N ILE A 19 18.34 -27.11 -6.76
CA ILE A 19 19.51 -26.26 -6.97
C ILE A 19 19.06 -24.91 -7.50
N PHE A 20 19.38 -23.84 -6.76
CA PHE A 20 19.16 -22.46 -7.16
C PHE A 20 20.49 -21.77 -7.46
N ALA A 21 20.71 -21.43 -8.73
CA ALA A 21 21.86 -20.65 -9.16
C ALA A 21 21.55 -19.15 -9.02
N GLN A 22 22.38 -18.42 -8.27
CA GLN A 22 22.29 -16.97 -8.13
C GLN A 22 23.24 -16.28 -9.13
N LEU A 23 22.65 -15.47 -10.02
CA LEU A 23 23.38 -14.62 -10.96
C LEU A 23 23.66 -13.25 -10.30
N GLY A 24 24.89 -12.75 -10.46
CA GLY A 24 25.26 -11.40 -10.04
C GLY A 24 24.79 -10.37 -11.06
N CYS A 25 24.57 -9.13 -10.63
CA CYS A 25 24.07 -8.04 -11.50
C CYS A 25 24.99 -7.73 -12.70
N SER A 26 26.24 -8.20 -12.69
CA SER A 26 27.26 -7.96 -13.71
C SER A 26 27.86 -9.24 -14.32
N HIS A 27 27.35 -10.44 -13.97
CA HIS A 27 27.92 -11.72 -14.40
C HIS A 27 26.93 -12.54 -15.24
N THR A 28 27.38 -13.04 -16.38
CA THR A 28 26.63 -13.98 -17.23
C THR A 28 26.66 -15.41 -16.70
N GLU A 29 27.60 -15.70 -15.80
CA GLU A 29 27.74 -16.98 -15.11
C GLU A 29 27.34 -16.84 -13.63
N PRO A 30 26.67 -17.84 -13.05
CA PRO A 30 26.33 -17.83 -11.64
C PRO A 30 27.61 -17.91 -10.80
N PHE A 31 27.65 -17.13 -9.72
CA PHE A 31 28.77 -17.13 -8.78
C PHE A 31 28.47 -17.94 -7.51
N ARG A 32 27.18 -18.22 -7.25
CA ARG A 32 26.71 -18.98 -6.09
C ARG A 32 25.61 -19.95 -6.48
N VAL A 33 25.62 -21.10 -5.85
CA VAL A 33 24.56 -22.10 -5.93
C VAL A 33 24.08 -22.44 -4.52
N ILE A 34 22.76 -22.36 -4.32
CA ILE A 34 22.07 -22.75 -3.09
C ILE A 34 21.37 -24.08 -3.33
N VAL A 35 21.60 -25.05 -2.46
CA VAL A 35 21.15 -26.44 -2.64
C VAL A 35 20.20 -26.81 -1.50
N PHE A 36 19.00 -27.29 -1.81
CA PHE A 36 18.01 -27.73 -0.82
C PHE A 36 17.77 -29.23 -0.95
N PRO A 37 17.91 -30.03 0.13
CA PRO A 37 17.66 -31.45 0.06
C PRO A 37 16.18 -31.73 -0.26
N THR A 38 15.91 -32.82 -0.96
CA THR A 38 14.55 -33.27 -1.31
C THR A 38 13.85 -34.00 -0.16
N SER A 39 14.61 -34.47 0.83
CA SER A 39 14.13 -35.06 2.08
C SER A 39 15.06 -34.70 3.24
N GLU A 40 14.55 -34.73 4.48
CA GLU A 40 15.34 -34.45 5.68
C GLU A 40 16.47 -35.48 5.91
N GLU A 41 16.34 -36.67 5.33
CA GLU A 41 17.34 -37.75 5.40
C GLU A 41 18.47 -37.59 4.36
N TYR A 42 18.32 -36.67 3.40
CA TYR A 42 19.31 -36.45 2.35
C TYR A 42 20.37 -35.44 2.80
N HIS A 43 21.59 -35.93 3.04
CA HIS A 43 22.72 -35.07 3.38
C HIS A 43 23.42 -34.55 2.13
N ILE A 44 23.54 -33.21 2.03
CA ILE A 44 24.22 -32.55 0.92
C ILE A 44 25.74 -32.71 1.07
N ASN A 45 26.36 -33.51 0.21
CA ASN A 45 27.82 -33.53 0.09
C ASN A 45 28.29 -32.48 -0.93
N LYS A 46 28.85 -31.36 -0.42
CA LYS A 46 29.34 -30.25 -1.24
C LYS A 46 30.46 -30.66 -2.21
N ASN A 47 31.27 -31.66 -1.88
CA ASN A 47 32.37 -32.10 -2.75
C ASN A 47 31.87 -32.94 -3.93
N ASP A 48 30.89 -33.82 -3.69
CA ASP A 48 30.29 -34.64 -4.75
C ASP A 48 29.56 -33.75 -5.76
N LEU A 49 28.82 -32.75 -5.28
CA LEU A 49 28.16 -31.77 -6.14
C LEU A 49 29.15 -30.94 -6.96
N ARG A 50 30.28 -30.51 -6.38
CA ARG A 50 31.35 -29.84 -7.14
C ARG A 50 31.88 -30.74 -8.25
N ASN A 51 32.13 -32.00 -7.95
CA ASN A 51 32.61 -32.96 -8.93
C ASN A 51 31.60 -33.19 -10.06
N ASP A 52 30.30 -33.26 -9.74
CA ASP A 52 29.25 -33.38 -10.75
C ASP A 52 29.17 -32.12 -11.63
N PHE A 53 29.22 -30.92 -11.06
CA PHE A 53 29.22 -29.68 -11.85
C PHE A 53 30.42 -29.59 -12.80
N LEU A 54 31.61 -30.00 -12.35
CA LEU A 54 32.81 -30.08 -13.18
C LEU A 54 32.66 -31.16 -14.26
N ARG A 55 32.16 -32.35 -13.89
CA ARG A 55 32.00 -33.49 -14.81
C ARG A 55 31.06 -33.18 -15.98
N TYR A 56 30.00 -32.43 -15.73
CA TYR A 56 29.03 -32.02 -16.75
C TYR A 56 29.37 -30.67 -17.40
N ASN A 57 30.55 -30.10 -17.11
CA ASN A 57 31.03 -28.82 -17.64
C ASN A 57 30.01 -27.68 -17.43
N LEU A 58 29.36 -27.68 -16.26
CA LEU A 58 28.30 -26.72 -15.94
C LEU A 58 28.90 -25.40 -15.46
N TRP A 59 29.68 -25.43 -14.37
CA TRP A 59 30.26 -24.23 -13.74
C TRP A 59 31.55 -24.55 -12.97
N GLU A 60 32.57 -23.70 -13.08
CA GLU A 60 33.91 -24.00 -12.56
C GLU A 60 34.30 -23.26 -11.26
N ASN A 61 33.55 -22.23 -10.83
CA ASN A 61 33.91 -21.40 -9.66
C ASN A 61 32.69 -20.97 -8.83
N LEU A 62 32.03 -21.92 -8.17
CA LEU A 62 30.80 -21.67 -7.41
C LEU A 62 31.00 -21.71 -5.89
N ASP A 63 30.43 -20.70 -5.22
CA ASP A 63 30.12 -20.75 -3.79
C ASP A 63 28.90 -21.67 -3.56
N LEU A 64 29.08 -22.76 -2.81
CA LEU A 64 28.06 -23.77 -2.57
C LEU A 64 27.50 -23.65 -1.15
N VAL A 65 26.24 -23.22 -1.08
CA VAL A 65 25.53 -22.96 0.17
C VAL A 65 24.48 -24.03 0.39
N ASP A 66 24.46 -24.61 1.58
CA ASP A 66 23.36 -25.49 2.00
C ASP A 66 22.16 -24.61 2.38
N GLY A 67 21.05 -24.81 1.69
CA GLY A 67 19.81 -24.06 1.89
C GLY A 67 19.18 -24.29 3.27
N THR A 68 19.49 -25.38 3.95
CA THR A 68 19.01 -25.67 5.32
C THR A 68 19.72 -24.83 6.38
N GLU A 69 20.93 -24.34 6.11
CA GLU A 69 21.70 -23.48 7.00
C GLU A 69 21.29 -22.00 6.90
N ILE A 70 20.47 -21.64 5.90
CA ILE A 70 19.96 -20.29 5.72
C ILE A 70 18.90 -20.02 6.80
N LYS A 71 19.34 -19.40 7.90
CA LYS A 71 18.41 -18.79 8.87
C LYS A 71 17.68 -17.65 8.18
N VAL A 72 16.45 -17.91 7.73
CA VAL A 72 15.51 -16.85 7.39
C VAL A 72 15.28 -16.08 8.69
N LYS A 73 15.84 -14.87 8.80
CA LYS A 73 15.42 -13.98 9.87
C LYS A 73 13.95 -13.65 9.57
N ASP A 74 13.04 -14.02 10.47
CA ASP A 74 11.60 -13.72 10.43
C ASP A 74 11.25 -12.21 10.47
N GLN A 75 12.22 -11.34 10.21
CA GLN A 75 11.92 -9.94 9.91
C GLN A 75 11.61 -9.87 8.43
N HIS A 76 10.32 -9.92 8.09
CA HIS A 76 9.83 -9.59 6.76
C HIS A 76 10.38 -8.21 6.36
N PRO A 77 11.34 -8.11 5.40
CA PRO A 77 11.91 -6.82 5.00
C PRO A 77 10.85 -5.83 4.51
N ALA A 78 9.72 -6.37 4.04
CA ALA A 78 8.49 -5.69 3.66
C ALA A 78 7.89 -4.76 4.74
N VAL A 79 7.73 -5.21 5.99
CA VAL A 79 7.07 -4.40 7.05
C VAL A 79 7.94 -3.20 7.42
N TYR A 80 9.26 -3.37 7.41
CA TYR A 80 10.22 -2.29 7.65
C TYR A 80 10.19 -1.20 6.57
N GLU A 81 9.83 -1.53 5.32
CA GLU A 81 9.69 -0.53 4.27
C GLU A 81 8.41 0.31 4.39
N LEU A 82 7.30 -0.31 4.82
CA LEU A 82 6.06 0.39 5.15
C LEU A 82 6.26 1.41 6.29
N ASP A 83 7.11 1.12 7.27
CA ASP A 83 7.38 2.01 8.40
C ASP A 83 8.30 3.20 8.07
N LYS A 84 8.99 3.16 6.93
CA LYS A 84 9.78 4.31 6.44
C LYS A 84 8.95 5.35 5.69
N GLU A 85 7.76 4.97 5.23
CA GLU A 85 6.87 5.89 4.53
C GLU A 85 6.36 6.96 5.50
N VAL A 86 6.51 8.21 5.08
CA VAL A 86 5.99 9.36 5.83
C VAL A 86 4.71 9.78 5.16
N VAL A 87 3.62 9.82 5.91
CA VAL A 87 2.31 10.29 5.46
C VAL A 87 1.94 11.52 6.27
N SER A 88 1.86 12.68 5.62
CA SER A 88 1.41 13.93 6.24
C SER A 88 -0.02 14.25 5.84
N SER A 89 -0.77 14.91 6.73
CA SER A 89 -2.06 15.54 6.41
C SER A 89 -1.85 16.85 5.64
N ILE A 90 -2.94 17.40 5.10
CA ILE A 90 -2.93 18.72 4.44
C ILE A 90 -2.60 19.79 5.48
N GLY A 91 -1.54 20.58 5.22
CA GLY A 91 -1.17 21.72 6.05
C GLY A 91 -2.18 22.86 5.93
N ARG A 92 -2.62 23.42 7.06
CA ARG A 92 -3.51 24.59 7.10
C ARG A 92 -2.73 25.90 7.12
N ALA A 93 -3.37 26.97 6.67
CA ALA A 93 -2.88 28.33 6.75
C ALA A 93 -2.86 28.84 8.21
N ASP A 94 -1.75 29.45 8.64
CA ASP A 94 -1.65 30.07 9.97
C ASP A 94 -2.27 31.49 9.98
N ALA A 95 -2.30 32.15 8.82
CA ALA A 95 -2.82 33.50 8.62
C ALA A 95 -3.56 33.62 7.28
N PHE A 96 -4.33 34.69 7.09
CA PHE A 96 -5.14 34.90 5.90
C PHE A 96 -4.33 35.10 4.61
N ASP A 97 -3.12 35.65 4.71
CA ASP A 97 -2.19 35.90 3.61
C ASP A 97 -1.28 34.70 3.27
N ASP A 98 -1.47 33.59 3.98
CA ASP A 98 -0.77 32.34 3.72
C ASP A 98 -1.27 31.69 2.42
N TYR A 99 -0.34 31.17 1.62
CA TYR A 99 -0.66 30.47 0.38
C TYR A 99 -1.19 29.04 0.60
N ARG A 100 -1.07 28.51 1.82
CA ARG A 100 -1.60 27.20 2.20
C ARG A 100 -3.14 27.18 2.17
N PRO A 101 -3.74 25.99 2.13
CA PRO A 101 -5.18 25.82 2.25
C PRO A 101 -5.77 26.62 3.42
N CYS A 102 -6.79 27.43 3.13
CA CYS A 102 -7.39 28.31 4.13
C CYS A 102 -8.13 27.50 5.19
N ASN A 103 -8.26 28.08 6.38
CA ASN A 103 -9.05 27.47 7.44
C ASN A 103 -10.54 27.34 7.04
N PRO A 104 -11.26 26.31 7.54
CA PRO A 104 -12.66 26.05 7.18
C PRO A 104 -13.60 27.24 7.34
N GLU A 105 -13.39 28.07 8.38
CA GLU A 105 -14.19 29.25 8.68
C GLU A 105 -14.01 30.38 7.65
N ASN A 106 -12.87 30.40 6.96
CA ASN A 106 -12.55 31.39 5.92
C ASN A 106 -12.85 30.88 4.52
N PHE A 107 -13.34 29.65 4.36
CA PHE A 107 -13.63 29.06 3.07
C PHE A 107 -15.01 29.52 2.55
N VAL A 108 -14.99 30.46 1.61
CA VAL A 108 -16.20 31.05 1.02
C VAL A 108 -16.50 30.44 -0.35
N GLY A 109 -17.78 30.13 -0.60
CA GLY A 109 -18.27 29.66 -1.89
C GLY A 109 -18.16 28.14 -2.08
N ARG A 110 -18.25 27.69 -3.33
CA ARG A 110 -18.27 26.26 -3.71
C ARG A 110 -19.34 25.42 -3.00
N HIS A 111 -20.40 26.04 -2.47
CA HIS A 111 -21.51 25.34 -1.80
C HIS A 111 -22.18 24.30 -2.70
N HIS A 112 -22.24 24.55 -4.01
CA HIS A 112 -22.76 23.57 -4.96
C HIS A 112 -21.91 22.30 -4.99
N LEU A 113 -20.58 22.41 -5.12
CA LEU A 113 -19.66 21.26 -5.10
C LEU A 113 -19.70 20.51 -3.75
N GLN A 114 -19.79 21.24 -2.63
CA GLN A 114 -19.98 20.61 -1.32
C GLN A 114 -21.28 19.80 -1.29
N SER A 115 -22.40 20.38 -1.75
CA SER A 115 -23.69 19.69 -1.83
C SER A 115 -23.64 18.47 -2.75
N GLU A 116 -22.99 18.55 -3.90
CA GLU A 116 -22.82 17.43 -4.82
C GLU A 116 -21.98 16.31 -4.21
N PHE A 117 -20.90 16.65 -3.51
CA PHE A 117 -20.08 15.67 -2.79
C PHE A 117 -20.90 14.92 -1.73
N TRP A 118 -21.66 15.62 -0.89
CA TRP A 118 -22.50 14.97 0.12
C TRP A 118 -23.62 14.13 -0.49
N LYS A 119 -24.23 14.59 -1.59
CA LYS A 119 -25.22 13.80 -2.36
C LYS A 119 -24.60 12.53 -2.95
N LEU A 120 -23.36 12.61 -3.42
CA LEU A 120 -22.63 11.45 -3.92
C LEU A 120 -22.36 10.44 -2.80
N LEU A 121 -21.86 10.89 -1.64
CA LEU A 121 -21.62 10.01 -0.49
C LEU A 121 -22.91 9.35 0.01
N ALA A 122 -24.00 10.10 0.10
CA ALA A 122 -25.32 9.55 0.43
C ALA A 122 -25.77 8.49 -0.60
N SER A 123 -25.53 8.73 -1.90
CA SER A 123 -25.86 7.77 -2.96
C SER A 123 -25.01 6.50 -2.88
N ILE A 124 -23.75 6.59 -2.46
CA ILE A 124 -22.88 5.44 -2.20
C ILE A 124 -23.41 4.62 -1.03
N ARG A 125 -23.69 5.28 0.11
CA ARG A 125 -24.23 4.66 1.33
C ARG A 125 -25.57 3.96 1.07
N ASP A 126 -26.46 4.62 0.33
CA ASP A 126 -27.78 4.07 -0.02
C ASP A 126 -27.71 2.99 -1.13
N GLY A 127 -26.53 2.64 -1.64
CA GLY A 127 -26.35 1.63 -2.69
C GLY A 127 -26.84 2.06 -4.08
N LYS A 128 -27.16 3.34 -4.28
CA LYS A 128 -27.62 3.92 -5.57
C LYS A 128 -26.50 4.03 -6.59
N THR A 129 -25.24 4.04 -6.14
CA THR A 129 -24.06 4.01 -7.01
C THR A 129 -22.98 3.10 -6.45
N GLN A 130 -22.20 2.53 -7.37
CA GLN A 130 -21.10 1.62 -7.07
C GLN A 130 -19.73 2.30 -7.21
N THR A 131 -19.70 3.63 -7.45
CA THR A 131 -18.43 4.36 -7.50
C THR A 131 -17.77 4.41 -6.11
N ARG A 132 -16.44 4.34 -6.10
CA ARG A 132 -15.60 4.50 -4.91
C ARG A 132 -14.43 5.44 -5.15
N ILE A 133 -14.46 6.16 -6.27
CA ILE A 133 -13.43 7.13 -6.65
C ILE A 133 -14.11 8.46 -6.89
N VAL A 134 -13.58 9.49 -6.26
CA VAL A 134 -13.98 10.89 -6.43
C VAL A 134 -12.75 11.69 -6.83
N CYS A 135 -12.91 12.65 -7.74
CA CYS A 135 -11.81 13.52 -8.15
C CYS A 135 -12.30 14.96 -8.20
N PHE A 136 -11.59 15.86 -7.52
CA PHE A 136 -11.78 17.30 -7.67
C PHE A 136 -10.78 17.81 -8.69
N THR A 137 -11.26 18.18 -9.88
CA THR A 137 -10.42 18.73 -10.93
C THR A 137 -10.39 20.26 -10.87
N GLY A 138 -9.31 20.85 -11.39
CA GLY A 138 -9.16 22.30 -11.49
C GLY A 138 -7.71 22.75 -11.36
N GLY A 139 -7.43 23.98 -11.82
CA GLY A 139 -6.10 24.57 -11.75
C GLY A 139 -5.57 24.74 -10.33
N SER A 140 -4.27 25.00 -10.20
CA SER A 140 -3.70 25.44 -8.93
C SER A 140 -4.34 26.76 -8.49
N GLY A 141 -4.50 26.95 -7.17
CA GLY A 141 -5.16 28.13 -6.59
C GLY A 141 -6.70 28.11 -6.65
N PHE A 142 -7.32 27.06 -7.21
CA PHE A 142 -8.79 27.00 -7.31
C PHE A 142 -9.46 26.67 -5.97
N GLY A 143 -8.71 26.34 -4.92
CA GLY A 143 -9.25 26.00 -3.60
C GLY A 143 -9.70 24.54 -3.46
N LYS A 144 -9.04 23.60 -4.15
CA LYS A 144 -9.32 22.15 -4.05
C LYS A 144 -8.94 21.61 -2.67
N SER A 145 -7.73 21.89 -2.24
CA SER A 145 -7.21 21.53 -0.92
C SER A 145 -8.02 22.17 0.21
N SER A 146 -8.36 23.47 0.08
CA SER A 146 -9.24 24.16 1.04
C SER A 146 -10.65 23.56 1.08
N LEU A 147 -11.18 23.09 -0.06
CA LEU A 147 -12.46 22.37 -0.11
C LEU A 147 -12.38 21.06 0.68
N VAL A 148 -11.32 20.27 0.52
CA VAL A 148 -11.11 19.03 1.30
C VAL A 148 -11.07 19.35 2.80
N VAL A 149 -10.29 20.36 3.21
CA VAL A 149 -10.20 20.80 4.61
C VAL A 149 -11.57 21.21 5.15
N LYS A 150 -12.37 21.95 4.36
CA LYS A 150 -13.74 22.32 4.71
C LYS A 150 -14.65 21.10 4.86
N LEU A 151 -14.63 20.17 3.91
CA LEU A 151 -15.48 18.96 3.94
C LEU A 151 -15.15 18.08 5.15
N THR A 152 -13.87 17.91 5.48
CA THR A 152 -13.44 17.17 6.67
C THR A 152 -13.96 17.82 7.94
N GLU A 153 -13.89 19.15 8.05
CA GLU A 153 -14.41 19.90 9.21
C GLU A 153 -15.94 19.80 9.31
N ASP A 154 -16.65 20.04 8.20
CA ASP A 154 -18.11 19.95 8.15
C ASP A 154 -18.61 18.55 8.50
N CYS A 155 -17.87 17.50 8.10
CA CYS A 155 -18.15 16.13 8.51
C CYS A 155 -18.12 16.01 10.03
N ARG A 156 -17.02 16.43 10.67
CA ARG A 156 -16.82 16.31 12.12
C ARG A 156 -17.84 17.08 12.94
N GLN A 157 -18.26 18.26 12.46
CA GLN A 157 -19.19 19.13 13.19
C GLN A 157 -20.66 18.71 13.02
N ASN A 158 -21.00 17.96 11.97
CA ASN A 158 -22.37 17.54 11.70
C ASN A 158 -22.61 16.12 12.25
N GLU A 159 -23.49 15.98 13.24
CA GLU A 159 -23.82 14.70 13.90
C GLU A 159 -24.22 13.57 12.93
N ALA A 160 -24.99 13.89 11.90
CA ALA A 160 -25.42 12.89 10.92
C ALA A 160 -24.26 12.48 10.01
N LEU A 161 -23.43 13.43 9.56
CA LEU A 161 -22.30 13.14 8.70
C LEU A 161 -21.20 12.38 9.44
N LYS A 162 -20.79 12.84 10.63
CA LYS A 162 -19.74 12.16 11.42
C LYS A 162 -20.13 10.76 11.87
N HIS A 163 -21.43 10.46 11.96
CA HIS A 163 -21.89 9.11 12.25
C HIS A 163 -21.66 8.17 11.05
N ASP A 164 -21.90 8.65 9.84
CA ASP A 164 -21.90 7.84 8.62
C ASP A 164 -20.56 7.82 7.89
N PHE A 165 -19.78 8.90 8.00
CA PHE A 165 -18.58 9.13 7.22
C PHE A 165 -17.40 9.57 8.08
N TYR A 166 -16.24 9.07 7.72
CA TYR A 166 -14.96 9.49 8.28
C TYR A 166 -14.03 9.94 7.16
N LEU A 167 -13.64 11.21 7.19
CA LEU A 167 -12.80 11.83 6.18
C LEU A 167 -11.36 11.96 6.70
N TYR A 168 -10.42 11.46 5.91
CA TYR A 168 -8.98 11.51 6.19
C TYR A 168 -8.25 12.12 5.01
N ASP A 169 -7.49 13.18 5.25
CA ASP A 169 -6.74 13.90 4.21
C ASP A 169 -5.24 13.62 4.25
N VAL A 170 -4.62 13.55 3.07
CA VAL A 170 -3.23 13.19 2.86
C VAL A 170 -2.61 14.14 1.84
N ASP A 171 -1.46 14.72 2.18
CA ASP A 171 -0.63 15.48 1.25
C ASP A 171 0.36 14.54 0.54
N VAL A 172 0.13 14.31 -0.75
CA VAL A 172 0.92 13.39 -1.59
C VAL A 172 2.37 13.87 -1.76
N ARG A 173 2.68 15.15 -1.48
CA ARG A 173 4.07 15.65 -1.57
C ARG A 173 5.00 14.98 -0.55
N SER A 174 4.46 14.36 0.49
CA SER A 174 5.24 13.57 1.46
C SER A 174 5.65 12.18 0.96
N ALA A 175 5.10 11.71 -0.17
CA ALA A 175 5.37 10.39 -0.72
C ALA A 175 6.83 10.19 -1.12
N LYS A 176 7.41 9.05 -0.71
CA LYS A 176 8.81 8.68 -1.01
C LYS A 176 8.94 7.37 -1.76
N GLY A 177 8.01 6.43 -1.58
CA GLY A 177 8.06 5.13 -2.22
C GLY A 177 6.70 4.51 -2.50
N ALA A 178 6.72 3.34 -3.15
CA ALA A 178 5.53 2.64 -3.61
C ALA A 178 4.61 2.17 -2.46
N PHE A 179 5.08 2.12 -1.21
CA PHE A 179 4.26 1.71 -0.07
C PHE A 179 3.44 2.86 0.52
N PHE A 180 3.68 4.10 0.09
CA PHE A 180 2.99 5.30 0.57
C PHE A 180 1.46 5.14 0.57
N VAL A 181 0.88 4.65 -0.53
CA VAL A 181 -0.58 4.54 -0.68
C VAL A 181 -1.18 3.56 0.33
N LYS A 182 -0.55 2.39 0.49
CA LYS A 182 -0.96 1.39 1.48
C LYS A 182 -0.81 1.93 2.90
N LYS A 183 0.31 2.59 3.20
CA LYS A 183 0.54 3.22 4.52
C LYS A 183 -0.50 4.27 4.83
N ALA A 184 -0.85 5.13 3.87
CA ALA A 184 -1.85 6.17 4.04
C ALA A 184 -3.23 5.60 4.39
N ILE A 185 -3.66 4.54 3.70
CA ILE A 185 -4.95 3.89 3.99
C ILE A 185 -4.91 3.14 5.33
N MET A 186 -3.79 2.46 5.65
CA MET A 186 -3.62 1.85 6.97
C MET A 186 -3.74 2.87 8.09
N LEU A 187 -3.10 4.04 7.96
CA LEU A 187 -3.17 5.11 8.95
C LEU A 187 -4.58 5.71 9.04
N ALA A 188 -5.29 5.87 7.93
CA ALA A 188 -6.67 6.33 7.92
C ALA A 188 -7.59 5.38 8.70
N LEU A 189 -7.48 4.07 8.44
CA LEU A 189 -8.24 3.04 9.16
C LEU A 189 -7.84 2.97 10.64
N GLN A 190 -6.55 3.04 10.95
CA GLN A 190 -6.08 2.99 12.34
C GLN A 190 -6.62 4.19 13.12
N LYS A 191 -6.53 5.39 12.55
CA LYS A 191 -7.05 6.59 13.19
C LYS A 191 -8.57 6.52 13.41
N ALA A 192 -9.30 5.93 12.46
CA ALA A 192 -10.74 5.70 12.63
C ALA A 192 -11.05 4.68 13.75
N VAL A 193 -10.18 3.70 14.00
CA VAL A 193 -10.28 2.82 15.18
C VAL A 193 -9.96 3.60 16.45
N ASP A 194 -8.85 4.34 16.46
CA ASP A 194 -8.39 5.10 17.64
C ASP A 194 -9.41 6.18 18.08
N GLU A 195 -10.11 6.78 17.13
CA GLU A 195 -11.17 7.76 17.36
C GLU A 195 -12.56 7.11 17.60
N ASN A 196 -12.64 5.79 17.72
CA ASN A 196 -13.87 5.00 17.94
C ASN A 196 -14.94 5.15 16.84
N PHE A 197 -14.55 5.58 15.63
CA PHE A 197 -15.45 5.55 14.47
C PHE A 197 -15.69 4.11 13.98
N ILE A 198 -14.65 3.29 14.01
CA ILE A 198 -14.74 1.83 13.85
C ILE A 198 -14.70 1.21 15.24
N ASP A 199 -15.81 0.61 15.66
CA ASP A 199 -15.92 -0.07 16.96
C ASP A 199 -15.20 -1.44 16.95
N LEU A 200 -13.87 -1.37 17.00
CA LEU A 200 -12.93 -2.48 17.11
C LEU A 200 -11.84 -2.10 18.13
N PRO A 201 -12.15 -2.03 19.43
CA PRO A 201 -11.20 -1.59 20.44
C PRO A 201 -9.94 -2.46 20.42
N GLU A 202 -8.78 -1.82 20.62
CA GLU A 202 -7.44 -2.43 20.63
C GLU A 202 -7.00 -3.10 19.31
N HIS A 203 -7.83 -3.04 18.25
CA HIS A 203 -7.49 -3.60 16.95
C HIS A 203 -6.42 -2.76 16.26
N LYS A 204 -5.31 -3.42 15.87
CA LYS A 204 -4.23 -2.78 15.12
C LYS A 204 -4.35 -3.09 13.64
N ILE A 205 -4.48 -2.04 12.83
CA ILE A 205 -4.45 -2.12 11.38
C ILE A 205 -3.03 -2.43 10.94
N SER A 206 -2.87 -3.58 10.29
CA SER A 206 -1.58 -4.11 9.83
C SER A 206 -1.75 -4.73 8.46
N ILE A 207 -0.70 -4.70 7.64
CA ILE A 207 -0.61 -5.49 6.42
C ILE A 207 0.47 -6.55 6.63
N GLU A 208 0.11 -7.80 6.38
CA GLU A 208 0.94 -8.98 6.66
C GLU A 208 2.11 -9.09 5.67
N SER A 209 1.92 -8.62 4.42
CA SER A 209 2.97 -8.58 3.40
C SER A 209 2.79 -7.39 2.44
N THR A 210 3.90 -6.73 2.08
CA THR A 210 3.87 -5.61 1.12
C THR A 210 3.46 -6.03 -0.29
N GLU A 211 3.68 -7.30 -0.64
CA GLU A 211 3.28 -7.88 -1.94
C GLU A 211 1.77 -8.19 -1.98
N GLN A 212 1.10 -8.24 -0.82
CA GLN A 212 -0.31 -8.53 -0.73
C GLN A 212 -1.16 -7.33 -1.15
N GLN A 213 -2.26 -7.62 -1.85
CA GLN A 213 -3.32 -6.65 -2.13
C GLN A 213 -4.00 -6.18 -0.83
N LEU A 214 -4.45 -4.93 -0.79
CA LEU A 214 -4.88 -4.25 0.44
C LEU A 214 -6.02 -5.00 1.15
N PHE A 215 -7.03 -5.39 0.39
CA PHE A 215 -8.24 -6.04 0.88
C PHE A 215 -8.07 -7.53 1.13
N TYR A 216 -6.89 -8.10 0.90
CA TYR A 216 -6.59 -9.47 1.32
C TYR A 216 -6.07 -9.55 2.76
N SER A 217 -5.61 -8.42 3.32
CA SER A 217 -5.15 -8.35 4.70
C SER A 217 -6.30 -8.64 5.67
N GLN A 218 -6.08 -9.54 6.63
CA GLN A 218 -7.13 -9.94 7.58
C GLN A 218 -7.51 -8.79 8.51
N SER A 219 -6.51 -8.00 8.91
CA SER A 219 -6.74 -6.83 9.77
C SER A 219 -7.58 -5.76 9.07
N ILE A 220 -7.33 -5.50 7.79
CA ILE A 220 -8.11 -4.56 6.98
C ILE A 220 -9.51 -5.11 6.68
N LYS A 221 -9.63 -6.39 6.30
CA LYS A 221 -10.94 -7.03 6.08
C LYS A 221 -11.86 -6.88 7.27
N LYS A 222 -11.36 -7.17 8.48
CA LYS A 222 -12.13 -7.04 9.72
C LYS A 222 -12.65 -5.61 9.92
N ALA A 223 -11.83 -4.60 9.64
CA ALA A 223 -12.24 -3.20 9.72
C ALA A 223 -13.32 -2.83 8.67
N LEU A 224 -13.16 -3.30 7.43
CA LEU A 224 -14.13 -3.09 6.35
C LEU A 224 -15.46 -3.81 6.60
N GLU A 225 -15.43 -5.03 7.15
CA GLU A 225 -16.61 -5.79 7.55
C GLU A 225 -17.38 -5.06 8.65
N LYS A 226 -16.68 -4.49 9.64
CA LYS A 226 -17.29 -3.67 10.69
C LYS A 226 -17.95 -2.42 10.12
N LEU A 227 -17.23 -1.66 9.29
CA LEU A 227 -17.77 -0.50 8.57
C LEU A 227 -19.03 -0.85 7.78
N LYS A 228 -19.02 -1.99 7.08
CA LYS A 228 -20.16 -2.49 6.30
C LYS A 228 -21.36 -2.82 7.19
N SER A 229 -21.13 -3.51 8.31
CA SER A 229 -22.20 -3.84 9.26
C SER A 229 -22.84 -2.60 9.89
N ASP A 230 -22.05 -1.55 10.10
CA ASP A 230 -22.52 -0.29 10.68
C ASP A 230 -23.02 0.71 9.62
N CYS A 231 -22.97 0.35 8.33
CA CYS A 231 -23.27 1.25 7.20
C CYS A 231 -22.45 2.55 7.18
N ARG A 232 -21.21 2.48 7.68
CA ARG A 232 -20.24 3.59 7.77
C ARG A 232 -19.21 3.53 6.66
N PHE A 233 -18.65 4.67 6.26
CA PHE A 233 -17.68 4.75 5.16
C PHE A 233 -16.47 5.59 5.54
N ILE A 234 -15.29 5.17 5.07
CA ILE A 234 -14.08 5.98 5.10
C ILE A 234 -13.83 6.62 3.74
N VAL A 235 -13.49 7.90 3.74
CA VAL A 235 -13.01 8.64 2.57
C VAL A 235 -11.57 9.06 2.82
N VAL A 236 -10.65 8.62 1.96
CA VAL A 236 -9.23 9.03 2.00
C VAL A 236 -8.96 9.96 0.84
N PHE A 237 -8.69 11.24 1.13
CA PHE A 237 -8.31 12.25 0.15
C PHE A 237 -6.80 12.30 -0.03
N PHE A 238 -6.35 12.25 -1.27
CA PHE A 238 -4.97 12.43 -1.70
C PHE A 238 -4.86 13.75 -2.45
N ASP A 239 -4.44 14.79 -1.74
CA ASP A 239 -4.23 16.14 -2.28
C ASP A 239 -2.85 16.30 -2.89
N GLN A 240 -2.72 17.23 -3.85
CA GLN A 240 -1.49 17.45 -4.63
C GLN A 240 -1.12 16.23 -5.48
N PHE A 241 -2.12 15.48 -5.96
CA PHE A 241 -1.92 14.25 -6.73
C PHE A 241 -1.13 14.49 -8.03
N GLU A 242 -1.21 15.69 -8.62
CA GLU A 242 -0.41 16.06 -9.78
C GLU A 242 1.10 15.95 -9.55
N THR A 243 1.55 15.99 -8.29
CA THR A 243 2.98 15.89 -7.93
C THR A 243 3.59 14.57 -8.39
N ILE A 244 2.87 13.45 -8.30
CA ILE A 244 3.41 12.14 -8.70
C ILE A 244 3.44 11.97 -10.22
N LEU A 245 2.66 12.76 -10.97
CA LEU A 245 2.65 12.75 -12.44
C LEU A 245 3.84 13.51 -13.03
N THR A 246 4.42 14.45 -12.26
CA THR A 246 5.51 15.32 -12.71
C THR A 246 6.90 14.83 -12.31
N LYS A 247 7.01 13.86 -11.39
CA LYS A 247 8.28 13.34 -10.88
C LYS A 247 8.48 11.88 -11.27
N GLU A 248 9.41 11.60 -12.19
CA GLU A 248 9.70 10.24 -12.65
C GLU A 248 10.09 9.27 -11.50
N SER A 249 10.78 9.79 -10.48
CA SER A 249 11.15 9.04 -9.28
C SER A 249 9.95 8.51 -8.49
N LEU A 250 8.75 9.09 -8.70
CA LEU A 250 7.51 8.68 -8.04
C LEU A 250 6.61 7.80 -8.93
N SER A 251 7.12 7.33 -10.08
CA SER A 251 6.38 6.38 -10.95
C SER A 251 5.93 5.12 -10.22
N GLY A 252 6.70 4.65 -9.22
CA GLY A 252 6.29 3.54 -8.34
C GLY A 252 5.08 3.88 -7.47
N VAL A 253 4.96 5.12 -7.01
CA VAL A 253 3.80 5.61 -6.24
C VAL A 253 2.56 5.66 -7.13
N TYR A 254 2.70 6.15 -8.37
CA TYR A 254 1.60 6.18 -9.33
C TYR A 254 1.06 4.77 -9.62
N LYS A 255 1.93 3.79 -9.85
CA LYS A 255 1.51 2.38 -10.04
C LYS A 255 0.78 1.84 -8.81
N ALA A 256 1.27 2.15 -7.61
CA ALA A 256 0.59 1.75 -6.37
C ALA A 256 -0.81 2.38 -6.24
N PHE A 257 -0.98 3.64 -6.65
CA PHE A 257 -2.30 4.27 -6.70
C PHE A 257 -3.22 3.59 -7.71
N GLU A 258 -2.72 3.26 -8.91
CA GLU A 258 -3.50 2.58 -9.94
C GLU A 258 -3.97 1.19 -9.46
N GLU A 259 -3.08 0.42 -8.83
CA GLU A 259 -3.39 -0.88 -8.26
C GLU A 259 -4.48 -0.79 -7.18
N VAL A 260 -4.31 0.11 -6.22
CA VAL A 260 -5.27 0.31 -5.12
C VAL A 260 -6.60 0.87 -5.63
N ALA A 261 -6.59 1.79 -6.59
CA ALA A 261 -7.81 2.31 -7.19
C ALA A 261 -8.61 1.23 -7.93
N ARG A 262 -7.92 0.34 -8.67
CA ARG A 262 -8.55 -0.83 -9.30
C ARG A 262 -9.14 -1.77 -8.26
N GLU A 263 -8.41 -2.02 -7.18
CA GLU A 263 -8.88 -2.86 -6.07
C GLU A 263 -10.14 -2.27 -5.42
N VAL A 264 -10.11 -1.01 -5.02
CA VAL A 264 -11.25 -0.28 -4.45
C VAL A 264 -12.46 -0.30 -5.38
N SER A 265 -12.25 -0.09 -6.69
CA SER A 265 -13.33 -0.12 -7.68
C SER A 265 -13.88 -1.53 -7.95
N ALA A 266 -13.07 -2.57 -7.77
CA ALA A 266 -13.47 -3.96 -8.00
C ALA A 266 -14.30 -4.50 -6.83
N PHE A 267 -13.81 -4.36 -5.61
CA PHE A 267 -14.44 -4.91 -4.41
C PHE A 267 -15.58 -4.02 -3.88
N LYS A 268 -15.51 -2.69 -4.09
CA LYS A 268 -16.56 -1.74 -3.72
C LYS A 268 -16.94 -1.76 -2.23
N GLU A 269 -15.97 -2.07 -1.37
CA GLU A 269 -16.14 -2.03 0.09
C GLU A 269 -16.36 -0.60 0.60
N ASN A 270 -16.47 -0.44 1.91
CA ASN A 270 -16.76 0.81 2.59
C ASN A 270 -15.55 1.79 2.67
N LEU A 271 -14.74 1.82 1.61
CA LEU A 271 -13.60 2.70 1.42
C LEU A 271 -13.74 3.47 0.10
N ILE A 272 -13.59 4.79 0.16
CA ILE A 272 -13.69 5.72 -0.96
C ILE A 272 -12.35 6.46 -1.09
N LEU A 273 -11.82 6.57 -2.30
CA LEU A 273 -10.63 7.36 -2.58
C LEU A 273 -11.02 8.69 -3.23
N GLY A 274 -10.49 9.79 -2.68
CA GLY A 274 -10.59 11.12 -3.25
C GLY A 274 -9.23 11.57 -3.81
N PHE A 275 -9.22 12.17 -4.99
CA PHE A 275 -8.02 12.75 -5.60
C PHE A 275 -8.21 14.24 -5.85
N CYS A 276 -7.21 15.05 -5.51
CA CYS A 276 -7.28 16.51 -5.59
C CYS A 276 -5.96 17.11 -6.07
#